data_AF-U1NGD7-F1
#
_entry.id   AF-U1NGD7-F1
#
_cell.length_a   1.000
_cell.length_b   1.000
_cell.length_c   1.000
_cell.angle_alpha   90.00
_cell.angle_beta   90.00
_cell.angle_gamma   90.00
#
_symmetry.space_group_name_H-M   'P 1'
#
loop_
_entity.id
_entity.type
_entity.pdbx_description
1 polymer ?
#
loop_
_entity_poly.entity_id
_entity_poly.type
_entity_poly.pdbx_seq_one_letter_code
_entity_poly.pdbx_strand_id
1 'polypeptide(L)'
;MGGALLAGLAESGEHTLVGCDVDADARAAVADHCTETTDDLAVAAEADYVVLAVKPDSVGELLPALDLGGDQTLISIAAGVSTDYLADLTDANSSA
;
A
#
# COMPACT_ATOMS: atom_id res chain seq x y z
N MET A 1 -5.56 3.15 8.79
CA MET A 1 -6.64 2.84 7.84
C MET A 1 -6.39 1.52 7.10
N GLY A 2 -5.15 1.21 6.69
CA GLY A 2 -4.83 -0.02 5.95
C GLY A 2 -5.34 -1.33 6.57
N GLY A 3 -5.22 -1.51 7.90
CA GLY A 3 -5.68 -2.74 8.55
C GLY A 3 -7.17 -3.04 8.42
N ALA A 4 -8.03 -2.01 8.42
CA ALA A 4 -9.47 -2.21 8.22
C ALA A 4 -9.80 -2.61 6.77
N LEU A 5 -9.03 -2.09 5.80
CA LEU A 5 -9.16 -2.49 4.39
C LEU A 5 -8.73 -3.94 4.21
N LEU A 6 -7.59 -4.34 4.78
CA LEU A 6 -7.10 -5.72 4.75
C LEU A 6 -8.11 -6.69 5.36
N ALA A 7 -8.67 -6.35 6.52
CA ALA A 7 -9.72 -7.16 7.16
C ALA A 7 -10.96 -7.32 6.27
N GLY A 8 -11.43 -6.24 5.64
CA GLY A 8 -12.58 -6.29 4.73
C GLY A 8 -12.31 -7.10 3.45
N LEU A 9 -11.12 -6.96 2.86
CA LEU A 9 -10.72 -7.74 1.69
C LEU A 9 -10.56 -9.23 2.02
N ALA A 10 -10.04 -9.55 3.21
CA ALA A 10 -9.86 -10.93 3.66
C ALA A 10 -11.19 -11.69 3.79
N GLU A 11 -12.31 -11.01 4.07
CA GLU A 11 -13.64 -11.64 4.12
C GLU A 11 -14.09 -12.23 2.78
N SER A 12 -13.60 -11.70 1.65
CA SER A 12 -13.90 -12.26 0.33
C SER A 12 -13.17 -13.59 0.08
N GLY A 13 -11.95 -13.74 0.62
CA GLY A 13 -11.06 -14.87 0.35
C GLY A 13 -10.55 -14.96 -1.10
N GLU A 14 -10.73 -13.92 -1.91
CA GLU A 14 -10.39 -13.92 -3.35
C GLU A 14 -9.04 -13.24 -3.66
N HIS A 15 -8.32 -12.79 -2.62
CA HIS A 15 -7.14 -11.95 -2.76
C HIS A 15 -5.94 -12.51 -1.99
N THR A 16 -4.75 -12.43 -2.58
CA THR A 16 -3.49 -12.58 -1.86
C THR A 16 -3.13 -11.22 -1.26
N LEU A 17 -3.07 -11.15 0.06
CA LEU A 17 -2.91 -9.89 0.79
C LEU A 17 -1.54 -9.86 1.47
N VAL A 18 -0.81 -8.76 1.26
CA VAL A 18 0.48 -8.48 1.91
C VAL A 18 0.32 -7.22 2.76
N GLY A 19 0.56 -7.34 4.06
CA GLY A 19 0.55 -6.22 4.99
C GLY A 19 1.95 -5.63 5.18
N CYS A 20 2.20 -4.42 4.67
CA CYS A 20 3.48 -3.73 4.83
C CYS A 20 3.37 -2.55 5.80
N ASP A 21 4.11 -2.59 6.91
CA ASP A 21 4.24 -1.46 7.84
C ASP A 21 5.56 -1.57 8.62
N VAL A 22 6.19 -0.45 8.92
CA VAL A 22 7.41 -0.41 9.77
C VAL A 22 7.09 -0.75 11.23
N ASP A 23 5.85 -0.49 11.67
CA ASP A 23 5.37 -0.79 13.02
C ASP A 23 5.00 -2.28 13.15
N ALA A 24 5.75 -3.00 13.98
CA ALA A 24 5.53 -4.43 14.22
C ALA A 24 4.17 -4.72 14.87
N ASP A 25 3.63 -3.81 15.69
CA ASP A 25 2.31 -3.98 16.30
C ASP A 25 1.21 -3.85 15.23
N ALA A 26 1.39 -2.95 14.27
CA ALA A 26 0.48 -2.81 13.13
C ALA A 26 0.49 -4.07 12.24
N ARG A 27 1.66 -4.66 12.00
CA ARG A 27 1.79 -5.94 11.28
C ARG A 27 1.11 -7.08 12.04
N ALA A 28 1.36 -7.20 13.34
CA ALA A 28 0.74 -8.24 14.17
C ALA A 28 -0.79 -8.13 14.17
N ALA A 29 -1.34 -6.91 14.16
CA ALA A 29 -2.79 -6.68 14.16
C ALA A 29 -3.48 -7.14 12.87
N VAL A 30 -2.77 -7.27 11.75
CA VAL A 30 -3.33 -7.66 10.44
C VAL A 30 -2.85 -9.02 9.95
N ALA A 31 -1.93 -9.67 10.68
CA ALA A 31 -1.31 -10.92 10.28
C ALA A 31 -2.32 -12.04 9.99
N ASP A 32 -3.39 -12.15 10.78
CA ASP A 32 -4.44 -13.16 10.59
C ASP A 32 -5.29 -12.92 9.31
N HIS A 33 -5.22 -11.72 8.74
CA HIS A 33 -5.94 -11.33 7.52
C HIS A 33 -5.05 -11.35 6.27
N CYS A 34 -3.73 -11.46 6.44
CA CYS A 34 -2.77 -11.39 5.35
C CYS A 34 -2.16 -12.76 5.08
N THR A 35 -1.79 -13.00 3.82
CA THR A 35 -0.95 -14.15 3.48
C THR A 35 0.47 -13.96 4.01
N GLU A 36 0.94 -12.71 4.01
CA GLU A 36 2.25 -12.32 4.51
C GLU A 36 2.21 -10.92 5.13
N THR A 37 3.09 -10.65 6.10
CA THR A 37 3.37 -9.28 6.58
C THR A 37 4.85 -9.00 6.49
N THR A 38 5.22 -7.79 6.10
CA THR A 38 6.61 -7.38 5.84
C THR A 38 6.83 -5.94 6.30
N ASP A 39 8.07 -5.56 6.54
CA ASP A 39 8.49 -4.14 6.64
C ASP A 39 9.35 -3.71 5.44
N ASP A 40 9.55 -4.62 4.48
CA ASP A 40 10.31 -4.35 3.27
C ASP A 40 9.38 -3.83 2.15
N LEU A 41 9.61 -2.58 1.75
CA LEU A 41 8.87 -1.95 0.66
C LEU A 41 9.09 -2.67 -0.68
N ALA A 42 10.24 -3.33 -0.88
CA ALA A 42 10.50 -4.07 -2.12
C ALA A 42 9.53 -5.25 -2.25
N VAL A 43 9.23 -5.94 -1.15
CA VAL A 43 8.24 -7.03 -1.13
C VAL A 43 6.83 -6.49 -1.39
N ALA A 44 6.50 -5.33 -0.82
CA ALA A 44 5.21 -4.68 -1.07
C ALA A 44 5.06 -4.24 -2.55
N ALA A 45 6.15 -3.84 -3.19
CA ALA A 45 6.20 -3.41 -4.58
C ALA A 45 6.09 -4.57 -5.59
N GLU A 46 6.09 -5.83 -5.17
CA GLU A 46 5.82 -6.97 -6.07
C GLU A 46 4.32 -7.13 -6.40
N ALA A 47 3.44 -6.45 -5.67
CA ALA A 47 2.00 -6.57 -5.84
C ALA A 47 1.48 -5.84 -7.10
N ASP A 48 0.49 -6.43 -7.78
CA ASP A 48 -0.18 -5.79 -8.92
C ASP A 48 -0.95 -4.51 -8.51
N TYR A 49 -1.48 -4.51 -7.28
CA TYR A 49 -2.22 -3.41 -6.67
C TYR A 49 -1.56 -2.98 -5.37
N VAL A 50 -1.17 -1.72 -5.27
CA VAL A 50 -0.52 -1.15 -4.09
C VAL A 50 -1.43 -0.10 -3.47
N VAL A 51 -1.83 -0.32 -2.21
CA VAL A 51 -2.65 0.64 -1.46
C VAL A 51 -1.77 1.43 -0.49
N LEU A 52 -1.61 2.72 -0.75
CA LEU A 52 -0.83 3.61 0.09
C LEU A 52 -1.69 4.17 1.23
N ALA A 53 -1.60 3.54 2.40
CA ALA A 53 -2.39 3.84 3.59
C ALA A 53 -1.63 4.63 4.67
N VAL A 54 -0.74 5.54 4.26
CA VAL A 54 0.17 6.31 5.13
C VAL A 54 -0.30 7.74 5.34
N LYS A 55 0.37 8.47 6.24
CA LYS A 55 0.12 9.91 6.42
C LYS A 55 0.56 10.69 5.19
N PRO A 56 -0.10 11.80 4.84
CA PRO A 56 0.25 12.61 3.66
C PRO A 56 1.72 13.04 3.64
N ASP A 57 2.27 13.40 4.80
CA ASP A 57 3.66 13.83 4.94
C ASP A 57 4.69 12.74 4.59
N SER A 58 4.30 11.46 4.64
CA SER A 58 5.18 10.32 4.33
C SER A 58 5.13 9.90 2.87
N VAL A 59 4.15 10.38 2.08
CA VAL A 59 3.96 9.94 0.68
C VAL A 59 5.17 10.30 -0.18
N GLY A 60 5.69 11.53 -0.04
CA GLY A 60 6.81 12.00 -0.85
C GLY A 60 8.12 11.24 -0.64
N GLU A 61 8.27 10.57 0.51
CA GLU A 61 9.44 9.73 0.80
C GLU A 61 9.20 8.27 0.41
N LEU A 62 8.02 7.73 0.75
CA LEU A 62 7.73 6.30 0.58
C LEU A 62 7.38 5.91 -0.84
N LEU A 63 6.68 6.77 -1.59
CA LEU A 63 6.23 6.43 -2.94
C LEU A 63 7.40 6.27 -3.92
N PRO A 64 8.41 7.17 -3.97
CA PRO A 64 9.59 6.94 -4.81
C PRO A 64 10.40 5.70 -4.39
N ALA A 65 10.36 5.32 -3.11
CA ALA A 65 11.09 4.16 -2.60
C ALA A 65 10.45 2.82 -2.98
N LEU A 66 9.16 2.81 -3.33
CA LEU A 66 8.45 1.62 -3.82
C LEU A 66 8.81 1.28 -5.27
N ASP A 67 9.37 2.22 -6.05
CA ASP A 67 9.82 2.02 -7.45
C ASP A 67 8.75 1.33 -8.34
N LEU A 68 7.48 1.76 -8.22
CA LEU A 68 6.37 1.12 -8.91
C LEU A 68 6.41 1.40 -10.42
N GLY A 69 6.19 0.34 -11.21
CA GLY A 69 6.18 0.39 -12.68
C GLY A 69 4.77 0.59 -13.27
N GLY A 70 4.73 0.88 -14.58
CA GLY A 70 3.48 1.20 -15.30
C GLY A 70 2.46 0.05 -15.45
N ASP A 71 2.85 -1.18 -15.14
CA ASP A 71 1.94 -2.33 -15.12
C ASP A 71 1.16 -2.45 -13.81
N GLN A 72 1.56 -1.68 -12.78
CA GLN A 72 0.95 -1.70 -11.44
C GLN A 72 -0.09 -0.59 -11.29
N THR A 73 -1.00 -0.79 -10.34
CA THR A 73 -1.99 0.22 -9.95
C THR A 73 -1.75 0.70 -8.54
N LEU A 74 -1.55 2.02 -8.38
CA LEU A 74 -1.46 2.70 -7.10
C LEU A 74 -2.84 3.23 -6.69
N ILE A 75 -3.26 2.89 -5.47
CA ILE A 75 -4.46 3.41 -4.82
C ILE A 75 -4.02 4.18 -3.58
N SER A 76 -4.25 5.49 -3.53
CA SER A 76 -3.92 6.29 -2.35
C SER A 76 -5.17 6.58 -1.53
N ILE A 77 -5.08 6.36 -0.21
CA ILE A 77 -6.08 6.83 0.75
C ILE A 77 -5.52 7.92 1.67
N ALA A 78 -4.38 8.50 1.31
CA ALA A 78 -3.74 9.59 2.04
C ALA A 78 -4.54 10.89 1.85
N ALA A 79 -5.03 11.45 2.97
CA ALA A 79 -5.91 12.62 2.93
C ALA A 79 -5.21 13.86 2.34
N GLY A 80 -5.85 14.53 1.38
CA GLY A 80 -5.35 15.78 0.81
C GLY A 80 -4.19 15.62 -0.18
N VAL A 81 -3.90 14.39 -0.61
CA VAL A 81 -2.91 14.10 -1.66
C VAL A 81 -3.64 13.98 -3.00
N SER A 82 -3.25 14.79 -3.98
CA SER A 82 -3.84 14.74 -5.33
C SER A 82 -3.25 13.61 -6.16
N THR A 83 -4.01 13.10 -7.13
CA THR A 83 -3.51 12.17 -8.14
C THR A 83 -2.34 12.76 -8.93
N ASP A 84 -2.38 14.06 -9.24
CA ASP A 84 -1.30 14.75 -9.96
C ASP A 84 0.03 14.68 -9.17
N TYR A 85 -0.03 14.90 -7.85
CA TYR A 85 1.15 14.79 -6.99
C TYR A 85 1.70 13.36 -6.94
N LEU A 86 0.82 12.34 -6.98
CA LEU A 86 1.26 10.95 -7.03
C LEU A 86 1.90 10.60 -8.38
N ALA A 87 1.32 11.07 -9.48
CA ALA A 87 1.83 10.84 -10.83
C ALA A 87 3.21 11.47 -11.06
N ASP A 88 3.54 12.55 -10.34
CA ASP A 88 4.89 13.13 -10.38
C ASP A 88 5.95 12.27 -9.65
N LEU A 89 5.53 11.29 -8.86
CA LEU A 89 6.39 10.48 -7.98
C LEU A 89 6.51 9.01 -8.39
N THR A 90 5.70 8.52 -9.34
CA THR A 90 5.71 7.14 -9.81
C THR A 90 5.21 7.01 -11.24
N ASP A 91 5.67 5.97 -11.95
CA ASP A 91 5.18 5.60 -13.28
C ASP A 91 3.92 4.72 -13.24
N ALA A 92 3.48 4.28 -12.06
CA ALA A 92 2.28 3.45 -11.90
C ALA A 92 0.98 4.20 -12.23
N ASN A 93 -0.05 3.45 -12.62
CA ASN A 93 -1.38 4.03 -12.83
C ASN A 93 -1.97 4.45 -11.48
N SER A 94 -2.16 5.75 -11.26
CA SER A 94 -2.62 6.29 -9.98
C SER A 94 -4.13 6.57 -9.96
N SER A 95 -4.79 6.17 -8.87
CA SER A 95 -6.16 6.54 -8.53
C SER A 95 -6.21 6.97 -7.05
N ALA A 96 -6.94 8.03 -6.74
CA ALA A 96 -7.14 8.55 -5.39
C ALA A 96 -8.63 8.78 -5.10
#